data_AF-A0A8T3MDJ4-F1
#
_entry.id   AF-A0A8T3MDJ4-F1
#
_cell.length_a   1.000
_cell.length_b   1.000
_cell.length_c   1.000
_cell.angle_alpha   90.00
_cell.angle_beta   90.00
_cell.angle_gamma   90.00
#
_symmetry.space_group_name_H-M   'P 1'
#
loop_
_entity.id
_entity.type
_entity.pdbx_description
1 polymer ?
#
loop_
_entity_poly.entity_id
_entity_poly.type
_entity_poly.pdbx_seq_one_letter_code
_entity_poly.pdbx_strand_id
1 'polypeptide(L)'
;MPSVSMRQLLEAGVHFGHQTRRWNPKMRPYIFAERNGIHIIDLAQTVKRLDAALDFIRETVARGDVVLFVGTKKQAQEPVAQEATRAGMPYVNKRWLGGMMTNFVTIKKRIGLLEQLEARQESGEFERMSKKEAAGLTDELNHLNLTLGGIRRMKRTPGAIFVVDPHRERIAVTEANKLEIPLVGTGDTNVDPDELDYIIPANDDAIRSIRLLCSLVADAAIEGAQQRAVRASAEPEPEMMAAEPEYEDAEASDELVAALAGGAALTFEPDVDEDEDLLPGARAEREAAAAAAATPAEAEATPDDIAAELA
;
A
#
# COMPACT_ATOMS: atom_id res chain seq x y z
N MET A 1 16.57 -23.25 11.24
CA MET A 1 16.76 -21.82 10.94
C MET A 1 18.19 -21.60 10.49
N PRO A 2 18.44 -21.04 9.30
CA PRO A 2 19.72 -20.38 9.06
C PRO A 2 19.79 -19.19 10.01
N SER A 3 20.42 -19.37 11.17
CA SER A 3 20.70 -18.27 12.08
C SER A 3 21.57 -17.27 11.33
N VAL A 4 21.07 -16.05 11.14
CA VAL A 4 21.83 -15.01 10.45
C VAL A 4 23.06 -14.72 11.27
N SER A 5 24.23 -14.98 10.70
CA SER A 5 25.48 -14.68 11.39
C SER A 5 25.67 -13.16 11.43
N MET A 6 26.13 -12.62 12.56
CA MET A 6 26.50 -11.21 12.68
C MET A 6 27.50 -10.80 11.57
N ARG A 7 28.34 -11.74 11.12
CA ARG A 7 29.26 -11.56 10.00
C ARG A 7 28.54 -11.26 8.68
N GLN A 8 27.45 -11.96 8.36
CA GLN A 8 26.66 -11.70 7.15
C GLN A 8 26.03 -10.30 7.19
N LEU A 9 25.49 -9.88 8.35
CA LEU A 9 24.95 -8.53 8.51
C LEU A 9 26.04 -7.45 8.35
N LEU A 10 27.25 -7.73 8.84
CA LEU A 10 28.39 -6.84 8.69
C LEU A 10 28.81 -6.71 7.22
N GLU A 11 28.96 -7.84 6.51
CA GLU A 11 29.36 -7.89 5.09
C GLU A 11 28.32 -7.26 4.15
N ALA A 12 27.03 -7.39 4.48
CA ALA A 12 25.93 -6.75 3.76
C ALA A 12 25.84 -5.23 4.02
N GLY A 13 26.50 -4.72 5.06
CA GLY A 13 26.51 -3.30 5.40
C GLY A 13 25.28 -2.83 6.19
N VAL A 14 24.64 -3.73 6.95
CA VAL A 14 23.43 -3.45 7.75
C VAL A 14 23.69 -2.47 8.90
N HIS A 15 24.92 -2.41 9.39
CA HIS A 15 25.34 -1.63 10.55
C HIS A 15 25.54 -0.13 10.27
N PHE A 16 25.54 0.29 8.99
CA PHE A 16 25.68 1.70 8.66
C PHE A 16 24.32 2.40 8.76
N GLY A 17 24.23 3.46 9.55
CA GLY A 17 23.06 4.34 9.55
C GLY A 17 23.30 5.62 8.75
N HIS A 18 22.48 6.65 9.01
CA HIS A 18 22.62 7.96 8.37
C HIS A 18 23.67 8.86 9.05
N GLN A 19 23.85 10.05 8.44
CA GLN A 19 24.70 11.11 8.99
C GLN A 19 24.18 11.61 10.34
N THR A 20 25.08 12.07 11.20
CA THR A 20 24.75 12.56 12.56
C THR A 20 23.78 13.74 12.62
N ARG A 21 23.59 14.46 11.51
CA ARG A 21 22.59 15.54 11.40
C ARG A 21 21.17 15.03 11.12
N ARG A 22 21.02 13.79 10.64
CA ARG A 22 19.76 13.19 10.19
C ARG A 22 19.46 11.96 11.03
N TRP A 23 19.13 12.19 12.30
CA TRP A 23 18.79 11.13 13.24
C TRP A 23 17.58 11.52 14.10
N ASN A 24 16.85 10.51 14.56
CA ASN A 24 15.75 10.63 15.51
C ASN A 24 16.28 10.32 16.92
N PRO A 25 16.11 11.20 17.92
CA PRO A 25 16.54 10.96 19.29
C PRO A 25 16.05 9.65 19.90
N LYS A 26 14.86 9.17 19.50
CA LYS A 26 14.29 7.90 19.98
C LYS A 26 15.06 6.67 19.48
N MET A 27 15.81 6.79 18.39
CA MET A 27 16.68 5.71 17.89
C MET A 27 17.98 5.55 18.69
N ARG A 28 18.26 6.45 19.66
CA ARG A 28 19.46 6.38 20.51
C ARG A 28 19.78 4.99 21.08
N PRO A 29 18.80 4.20 21.58
CA PRO A 29 19.09 2.87 22.14
C PRO A 29 19.68 1.90 21.12
N TYR A 30 19.38 2.08 19.83
CA TYR A 30 19.84 1.20 18.74
C TYR A 30 21.16 1.65 18.11
N ILE A 31 21.65 2.85 18.45
CA ILE A 31 22.89 3.41 17.93
C ILE A 31 24.04 3.03 18.86
N PHE A 32 25.03 2.34 18.33
CA PHE A 32 26.22 1.90 19.07
C PHE A 32 27.26 3.01 19.20
N ALA A 33 27.62 3.64 18.08
CA ALA A 33 28.68 4.66 18.04
C ALA A 33 28.49 5.58 16.83
N GLU A 34 29.29 6.64 16.76
CA GLU A 34 29.45 7.46 15.56
C GLU A 34 30.89 7.37 15.05
N ARG A 35 31.08 7.24 13.74
CA ARG A 35 32.41 7.24 13.11
C ARG A 35 32.35 8.01 11.80
N ASN A 36 33.28 8.96 11.62
CA ASN A 36 33.34 9.80 10.42
C ASN A 36 32.02 10.52 10.10
N GLY A 37 31.25 10.90 11.12
CA GLY A 37 29.95 11.57 10.96
C GLY A 37 28.80 10.67 10.51
N ILE A 38 28.97 9.34 10.56
CA ILE A 38 27.92 8.34 10.28
C ILE A 38 27.64 7.57 11.56
N HIS A 39 26.36 7.34 11.87
CA HIS A 39 25.94 6.50 12.98
C HIS A 39 26.15 5.01 12.65
N ILE A 40 26.59 4.25 13.64
CA ILE A 40 26.76 2.81 13.58
C ILE A 40 25.65 2.18 14.42
N ILE A 41 24.86 1.32 13.80
CA ILE A 41 23.76 0.59 14.43
C ILE A 41 24.31 -0.63 15.18
N ASP A 42 23.75 -0.91 16.35
CA ASP A 42 24.10 -2.08 17.16
C ASP A 42 23.56 -3.38 16.56
N LEU A 43 24.44 -4.13 15.90
CA LEU A 43 24.11 -5.42 15.29
C LEU A 43 23.63 -6.48 16.30
N ALA A 44 24.04 -6.41 17.56
CA ALA A 44 23.58 -7.38 18.56
C ALA A 44 22.08 -7.19 18.85
N GLN A 45 21.60 -5.94 18.83
CA GLN A 45 20.17 -5.63 18.90
C GLN A 45 19.46 -5.97 17.60
N THR A 46 20.08 -5.70 16.44
CA THR A 46 19.53 -6.09 15.14
C THR A 46 19.24 -7.58 15.09
N VAL A 47 20.16 -8.46 15.49
CA VAL A 47 19.96 -9.91 15.46
C VAL A 47 18.75 -10.32 16.31
N LYS A 48 18.68 -9.86 17.57
CA LYS A 48 17.57 -10.19 18.48
C LYS A 48 16.20 -9.75 17.95
N ARG A 49 16.13 -8.56 17.38
CA ARG A 49 14.88 -8.00 16.86
C ARG A 49 14.49 -8.58 15.52
N LEU A 50 15.48 -8.90 14.69
CA LEU A 50 15.28 -9.62 13.44
C LEU A 50 14.70 -11.01 13.72
N ASP A 51 15.24 -11.75 14.68
CA ASP A 51 14.70 -13.06 15.06
C ASP A 51 13.23 -12.95 15.49
N ALA A 52 12.91 -12.00 16.37
CA ALA A 52 11.53 -11.76 16.81
C ALA A 52 10.59 -11.38 15.66
N ALA A 53 11.06 -10.55 14.72
CA ALA A 53 10.29 -10.15 13.54
C ALA A 53 10.06 -11.32 12.57
N LEU A 54 11.08 -12.16 12.34
CA LEU A 54 10.97 -13.33 11.48
C LEU A 54 10.02 -14.38 12.07
N ASP A 55 10.06 -14.58 13.38
CA ASP A 55 9.14 -15.47 14.08
C ASP A 55 7.69 -14.98 13.95
N PHE A 56 7.43 -13.69 14.16
CA PHE A 56 6.11 -13.08 13.96
C PHE A 56 5.59 -13.23 12.52
N ILE A 57 6.44 -13.01 11.52
CA ILE A 57 6.09 -13.19 10.10
C ILE A 57 5.74 -14.65 9.83
N ARG A 58 6.55 -15.58 10.33
CA ARG A 58 6.31 -17.02 10.17
C ARG A 58 4.97 -17.42 10.78
N GLU A 59 4.65 -16.95 11.98
CA GLU A 59 3.38 -17.22 12.65
C GLU A 59 2.18 -16.61 11.92
N THR A 60 2.32 -15.37 11.45
CA THR A 60 1.27 -14.68 10.68
C THR A 60 0.97 -15.42 9.38
N VAL A 61 2.01 -15.84 8.65
CA VAL A 61 1.79 -16.69 7.50
C VAL A 61 1.25 -18.04 7.96
N ALA A 62 1.79 -18.74 8.95
CA ALA A 62 1.24 -20.02 9.40
C ALA A 62 -0.27 -19.99 9.71
N ARG A 63 -0.80 -18.86 10.20
CA ARG A 63 -2.25 -18.65 10.46
C ARG A 63 -3.15 -18.55 9.22
N GLY A 64 -2.61 -18.25 8.04
CA GLY A 64 -3.44 -18.01 6.85
C GLY A 64 -3.37 -16.59 6.28
N ASP A 65 -2.67 -15.69 6.96
CA ASP A 65 -2.59 -14.30 6.54
C ASP A 65 -1.49 -14.05 5.51
N VAL A 66 -1.68 -12.96 4.76
CA VAL A 66 -0.72 -12.49 3.75
C VAL A 66 0.12 -11.36 4.34
N VAL A 67 1.41 -11.37 3.98
CA VAL A 67 2.36 -10.32 4.35
C VAL A 67 2.61 -9.44 3.15
N LEU A 68 2.36 -8.14 3.28
CA LEU A 68 2.58 -7.17 2.20
C LEU A 68 3.98 -6.59 2.28
N PHE A 69 4.78 -6.74 1.23
CA PHE A 69 6.11 -6.13 1.17
C PHE A 69 6.02 -4.73 0.55
N VAL A 70 6.56 -3.72 1.22
CA VAL A 70 6.50 -2.33 0.78
C VAL A 70 7.89 -1.74 0.74
N GLY A 71 8.25 -1.13 -0.40
CA GLY A 71 9.47 -0.33 -0.52
C GLY A 71 9.54 0.39 -1.86
N THR A 72 9.30 1.70 -1.86
CA THR A 72 9.32 2.52 -3.09
C THR A 72 10.71 3.08 -3.42
N LYS A 73 11.62 2.99 -2.47
CA LYS A 73 13.02 3.42 -2.61
C LYS A 73 13.69 2.72 -3.79
N LYS A 74 14.50 3.44 -4.57
CA LYS A 74 15.14 2.90 -5.79
C LYS A 74 15.96 1.64 -5.49
N GLN A 75 16.61 1.60 -4.33
CA GLN A 75 17.41 0.48 -3.85
C GLN A 75 16.56 -0.71 -3.38
N ALA A 76 15.32 -0.47 -2.93
CA ALA A 76 14.39 -1.48 -2.44
C ALA A 76 13.48 -2.05 -3.54
N GLN A 77 13.28 -1.31 -4.63
CA GLN A 77 12.35 -1.62 -5.72
C GLN A 77 12.49 -3.03 -6.29
N GLU A 78 13.71 -3.42 -6.65
CA GLU A 78 14.02 -4.71 -7.24
C GLU A 78 14.06 -5.83 -6.18
N PRO A 79 14.78 -5.68 -5.03
CA PRO A 79 14.76 -6.69 -3.98
C PRO A 79 13.37 -7.05 -3.47
N VAL A 80 12.51 -6.05 -3.22
CA VAL A 80 11.15 -6.26 -2.71
C VAL A 80 10.32 -7.07 -3.73
N ALA A 81 10.37 -6.70 -5.01
CA ALA A 81 9.59 -7.39 -6.03
C ALA A 81 10.06 -8.83 -6.27
N GLN A 82 11.38 -9.06 -6.34
CA GLN A 82 11.95 -10.39 -6.57
C GLN A 82 11.63 -11.35 -5.40
N GLU A 83 11.90 -10.91 -4.18
CA GLU A 83 11.76 -11.76 -2.99
C GLU A 83 10.29 -12.01 -2.62
N ALA A 84 9.42 -11.00 -2.77
CA ALA A 84 7.98 -11.19 -2.55
C ALA A 84 7.37 -12.13 -3.60
N THR A 85 7.77 -12.00 -4.88
CA THR A 85 7.33 -12.92 -5.95
C THR A 85 7.79 -14.34 -5.67
N ARG A 86 9.03 -14.52 -5.19
CA ARG A 86 9.57 -15.83 -4.78
C ARG A 86 8.75 -16.45 -3.64
N ALA A 87 8.33 -15.66 -2.66
CA ALA A 87 7.50 -16.11 -1.55
C ALA A 87 6.00 -16.25 -1.90
N GLY A 88 5.56 -15.82 -3.09
CA GLY A 88 4.16 -15.77 -3.48
C GLY A 88 3.34 -14.73 -2.68
N MET A 89 4.02 -13.73 -2.11
CA MET A 89 3.42 -12.68 -1.29
C MET A 89 3.20 -11.39 -2.09
N PRO A 90 2.18 -10.57 -1.74
CA PRO A 90 1.94 -9.32 -2.43
C PRO A 90 3.03 -8.28 -2.12
N TYR A 91 3.23 -7.34 -3.05
CA TYR A 91 4.22 -6.27 -2.88
C TYR A 91 3.80 -4.93 -3.51
N VAL A 92 4.39 -3.85 -3.00
CA VAL A 92 4.34 -2.50 -3.56
C VAL A 92 5.75 -1.95 -3.65
N ASN A 93 6.26 -1.85 -4.87
CA ASN A 93 7.64 -1.39 -5.11
C ASN A 93 7.72 -0.01 -5.79
N LYS A 94 6.65 0.50 -6.41
CA LYS A 94 6.74 1.74 -7.21
C LYS A 94 6.27 2.97 -6.46
N ARG A 95 4.99 3.00 -6.10
CA ARG A 95 4.39 4.11 -5.36
C ARG A 95 3.25 3.60 -4.51
N TRP A 96 3.23 4.02 -3.26
CA TRP A 96 2.06 3.88 -2.40
C TRP A 96 1.01 4.92 -2.79
N LEU A 97 -0.18 4.48 -3.21
CA LEU A 97 -1.31 5.37 -3.41
C LEU A 97 -2.01 5.57 -2.07
N GLY A 98 -2.29 6.83 -1.70
CA GLY A 98 -3.06 7.10 -0.50
C GLY A 98 -4.45 6.47 -0.60
N GLY A 99 -4.89 5.82 0.47
CA GLY A 99 -6.13 5.06 0.49
C GLY A 99 -5.98 3.61 0.01
N MET A 100 -4.74 3.11 -0.18
CA MET A 100 -4.50 1.74 -0.64
C MET A 100 -5.14 0.69 0.27
N MET A 101 -5.13 0.93 1.58
CA MET A 101 -5.70 0.01 2.56
C MET A 101 -6.99 0.58 3.17
N THR A 102 -7.00 1.88 3.47
CA THR A 102 -8.17 2.53 4.08
C THR A 102 -9.36 2.66 3.14
N ASN A 103 -9.13 2.69 1.81
CA ASN A 103 -10.17 2.66 0.78
C ASN A 103 -9.99 1.46 -0.17
N PHE A 104 -9.93 0.26 0.41
CA PHE A 104 -9.69 -0.97 -0.35
C PHE A 104 -10.75 -1.24 -1.43
N VAL A 105 -12.00 -0.77 -1.24
CA VAL A 105 -13.08 -0.93 -2.22
C VAL A 105 -12.74 -0.25 -3.54
N THR A 106 -12.28 1.01 -3.51
CA THR A 106 -11.88 1.74 -4.72
C THR A 106 -10.65 1.11 -5.37
N ILE A 107 -9.69 0.63 -4.58
CA ILE A 107 -8.50 -0.06 -5.11
C ILE A 107 -8.88 -1.36 -5.81
N LYS A 108 -9.82 -2.13 -5.24
CA LYS A 108 -10.33 -3.35 -5.86
C LYS A 108 -11.03 -3.07 -7.19
N LYS A 109 -11.78 -1.96 -7.31
CA LYS A 109 -12.34 -1.50 -8.60
C LYS A 109 -11.24 -1.20 -9.61
N ARG A 110 -10.15 -0.54 -9.21
CA ARG A 110 -8.99 -0.24 -10.07
C ARG A 110 -8.23 -1.51 -10.50
N ILE A 111 -8.12 -2.51 -9.63
CA ILE A 111 -7.58 -3.84 -10.00
C ILE A 111 -8.50 -4.52 -11.01
N GLY A 112 -9.82 -4.44 -10.84
CA GLY A 112 -10.78 -4.94 -11.83
C GLY A 112 -10.65 -4.26 -13.20
N LEU A 113 -10.40 -2.94 -13.22
CA LEU A 113 -10.11 -2.21 -14.46
C LEU A 113 -8.83 -2.72 -15.13
N LEU A 114 -7.76 -2.96 -14.35
CA LEU A 114 -6.52 -3.53 -14.87
C LEU A 114 -6.77 -4.89 -15.55
N GLU A 115 -7.51 -5.78 -14.89
CA GLU A 115 -7.85 -7.10 -15.45
C GLU A 115 -8.72 -7.01 -16.71
N GLN A 116 -9.63 -6.04 -16.78
CA GLN A 116 -10.41 -5.78 -17.98
C GLN A 116 -9.55 -5.27 -19.13
N LEU A 117 -8.63 -4.33 -18.88
CA LEU A 117 -7.74 -3.80 -19.93
C LEU A 117 -6.81 -4.88 -20.48
N GLU A 118 -6.28 -5.75 -19.62
CA GLU A 118 -5.51 -6.92 -20.06
C GLU A 118 -6.33 -7.87 -20.92
N ALA A 119 -7.56 -8.20 -20.51
CA ALA A 119 -8.45 -9.06 -21.30
C ALA A 119 -8.80 -8.46 -22.67
N ARG A 120 -8.97 -7.14 -22.76
CA ARG A 120 -9.18 -6.42 -24.04
C ARG A 120 -7.93 -6.40 -24.92
N GLN A 121 -6.75 -6.29 -24.30
CA GLN A 121 -5.49 -6.38 -25.01
C GLN A 121 -5.28 -7.79 -25.59
N GLU A 122 -5.54 -8.83 -24.79
CA GLU A 122 -5.43 -10.24 -25.20
C GLU A 122 -6.45 -10.63 -26.29
N SER A 123 -7.65 -10.03 -26.28
CA SER A 123 -8.67 -10.26 -27.32
C SER A 123 -8.35 -9.59 -28.66
N GLY A 124 -7.27 -8.79 -28.74
CA GLY A 124 -6.88 -8.06 -29.94
C GLY A 124 -7.74 -6.83 -30.24
N GLU A 125 -8.50 -6.33 -29.26
CA GLU A 125 -9.34 -5.14 -29.42
C GLU A 125 -8.49 -3.90 -29.76
N PHE A 126 -7.31 -3.77 -29.14
CA PHE A 126 -6.42 -2.62 -29.31
C PHE A 126 -5.94 -2.46 -30.76
N GLU A 127 -5.82 -3.56 -31.50
CA GLU A 127 -5.40 -3.54 -32.92
C GLU A 127 -6.50 -3.01 -33.84
N ARG A 128 -7.77 -3.07 -33.40
CA ARG A 128 -8.94 -2.60 -34.17
C ARG A 128 -9.28 -1.13 -33.90
N MET A 129 -8.62 -0.53 -32.91
CA MET A 129 -8.83 0.87 -32.52
C MET A 129 -7.90 1.81 -33.29
N SER A 130 -8.13 3.12 -33.17
CA SER A 130 -7.17 4.10 -33.68
C SER A 130 -5.86 4.00 -32.91
N LYS A 131 -4.71 4.26 -33.57
CA LYS A 131 -3.39 4.22 -32.93
C LYS A 131 -3.29 5.12 -31.69
N LYS A 132 -4.04 6.23 -31.67
CA LYS A 132 -4.05 7.17 -30.55
C LYS A 132 -4.79 6.59 -29.34
N GLU A 133 -5.94 5.96 -29.54
CA GLU A 133 -6.71 5.32 -28.47
C GLU A 133 -5.99 4.09 -27.94
N ALA A 134 -5.45 3.25 -28.84
CA ALA A 134 -4.65 2.08 -28.47
C ALA A 134 -3.43 2.47 -27.62
N ALA A 135 -2.74 3.57 -27.98
CA ALA A 135 -1.63 4.09 -27.18
C ALA A 135 -2.09 4.56 -25.79
N GLY A 136 -3.19 5.31 -25.70
CA GLY A 136 -3.73 5.77 -24.42
C GLY A 136 -4.09 4.62 -23.48
N LEU A 137 -4.78 3.58 -23.98
CA LEU A 137 -5.11 2.40 -23.18
C LEU A 137 -3.88 1.58 -22.80
N THR A 138 -2.87 1.52 -23.67
CA THR A 138 -1.60 0.84 -23.38
C THR A 138 -0.83 1.57 -22.28
N ASP A 139 -0.80 2.90 -22.30
CA ASP A 139 -0.17 3.72 -21.27
C ASP A 139 -0.89 3.57 -19.93
N GLU A 140 -2.23 3.55 -19.92
CA GLU A 140 -3.02 3.30 -18.72
C GLU A 140 -2.78 1.90 -18.16
N LEU A 141 -2.78 0.87 -19.01
CA LEU A 141 -2.47 -0.51 -18.62
C LEU A 141 -1.08 -0.58 -18.00
N ASN A 142 -0.06 0.01 -18.65
CA ASN A 142 1.30 0.03 -18.13
C ASN A 142 1.38 0.75 -16.78
N HIS A 143 0.67 1.87 -16.62
CA HIS A 143 0.63 2.62 -15.36
C HIS A 143 -0.02 1.81 -14.23
N LEU A 144 -1.15 1.17 -14.51
CA LEU A 144 -1.86 0.32 -13.56
C LEU A 144 -1.04 -0.93 -13.21
N ASN A 145 -0.42 -1.59 -14.18
CA ASN A 145 0.44 -2.76 -13.93
C ASN A 145 1.66 -2.39 -13.07
N LEU A 146 2.28 -1.24 -13.35
CA LEU A 146 3.42 -0.74 -12.58
C LEU A 146 3.05 -0.45 -11.11
N THR A 147 1.83 0.01 -10.85
CA THR A 147 1.42 0.47 -9.52
C THR A 147 0.69 -0.61 -8.70
N LEU A 148 -0.19 -1.38 -9.35
CA LEU A 148 -1.10 -2.33 -8.70
C LEU A 148 -0.77 -3.80 -8.98
N GLY A 149 0.16 -4.09 -9.90
CA GLY A 149 0.48 -5.46 -10.31
C GLY A 149 0.87 -6.38 -9.13
N GLY A 150 1.62 -5.84 -8.16
CA GLY A 150 2.06 -6.60 -6.99
C GLY A 150 0.97 -6.88 -5.94
N ILE A 151 -0.15 -6.16 -5.96
CA ILE A 151 -1.30 -6.38 -5.06
C ILE A 151 -2.49 -7.04 -5.75
N ARG A 152 -2.39 -7.35 -7.04
CA ARG A 152 -3.46 -7.96 -7.85
C ARG A 152 -4.08 -9.20 -7.22
N ARG A 153 -3.26 -10.05 -6.57
CA ARG A 153 -3.71 -11.31 -5.97
C ARG A 153 -4.33 -11.14 -4.57
N MET A 154 -4.38 -9.92 -4.05
CA MET A 154 -4.95 -9.65 -2.73
C MET A 154 -6.48 -9.59 -2.78
N LYS A 155 -7.12 -10.51 -2.05
CA LYS A 155 -8.59 -10.52 -1.91
C LYS A 155 -9.10 -9.70 -0.72
N ARG A 156 -8.25 -9.56 0.31
CA ARG A 156 -8.52 -8.87 1.58
C ARG A 156 -7.28 -8.08 2.01
N THR A 157 -7.46 -7.22 3.01
CA THR A 157 -6.35 -6.50 3.65
C THR A 157 -5.29 -7.46 4.21
N PRO A 158 -4.01 -7.07 4.22
CA PRO A 158 -2.94 -7.92 4.70
C PRO A 158 -3.00 -8.09 6.22
N GLY A 159 -2.51 -9.22 6.73
CA GLY A 159 -2.44 -9.46 8.19
C GLY A 159 -1.17 -8.91 8.83
N ALA A 160 -0.15 -8.61 8.03
CA ALA A 160 1.03 -7.86 8.45
C ALA A 160 1.66 -7.16 7.25
N ILE A 161 2.44 -6.12 7.50
CA ILE A 161 3.15 -5.37 6.47
C ILE A 161 4.62 -5.33 6.82
N PHE A 162 5.46 -5.65 5.84
CA PHE A 162 6.91 -5.46 5.91
C PHE A 162 7.30 -4.21 5.13
N VAL A 163 7.79 -3.17 5.82
CA VAL A 163 8.13 -1.87 5.23
C VAL A 163 9.64 -1.64 5.23
N VAL A 164 10.18 -1.29 4.06
CA VAL A 164 11.55 -0.77 3.91
C VAL A 164 11.51 0.76 3.85
N ASP A 165 12.27 1.42 4.71
CA ASP A 165 12.28 2.88 4.91
C ASP A 165 10.90 3.48 5.27
N PRO A 166 10.42 3.29 6.52
CA PRO A 166 9.17 3.86 7.02
C PRO A 166 9.07 5.37 6.89
N HIS A 167 10.20 6.08 6.98
CA HIS A 167 10.24 7.54 6.83
C HIS A 167 9.79 7.97 5.44
N ARG A 168 10.23 7.24 4.41
CA ARG A 168 9.77 7.45 3.04
C ARG A 168 8.33 6.96 2.83
N GLU A 169 7.96 5.85 3.45
CA GLU A 169 6.65 5.23 3.32
C GLU A 169 5.64 5.62 4.41
N ARG A 170 5.71 6.87 4.88
CA ARG A 170 4.86 7.40 5.96
C ARG A 170 3.36 7.18 5.74
N ILE A 171 2.91 7.21 4.48
CA ILE A 171 1.48 7.03 4.14
C ILE A 171 1.07 5.58 4.42
N ALA A 172 1.90 4.62 4.02
CA ALA A 172 1.65 3.20 4.27
C ALA A 172 1.62 2.91 5.78
N VAL A 173 2.58 3.45 6.53
CA VAL A 173 2.67 3.34 7.99
C VAL A 173 1.45 3.95 8.68
N THR A 174 1.04 5.15 8.27
CA THR A 174 -0.13 5.83 8.84
C THR A 174 -1.42 5.06 8.58
N GLU A 175 -1.60 4.55 7.35
CA GLU A 175 -2.78 3.74 7.00
C GLU A 175 -2.81 2.41 7.76
N ALA A 176 -1.66 1.75 7.89
CA ALA A 176 -1.53 0.51 8.65
C ALA A 176 -1.88 0.71 10.13
N ASN A 177 -1.31 1.74 10.75
CA ASN A 177 -1.59 2.09 12.15
C ASN A 177 -3.06 2.44 12.37
N LYS A 178 -3.70 3.13 11.41
CA LYS A 178 -5.13 3.45 11.49
C LYS A 178 -6.04 2.22 11.41
N LEU A 179 -5.59 1.18 10.69
CA LEU A 179 -6.31 -0.08 10.54
C LEU A 179 -5.85 -1.15 11.54
N GLU A 180 -4.95 -0.80 12.46
CA GLU A 180 -4.36 -1.71 13.46
C GLU A 180 -3.71 -2.95 12.81
N ILE A 181 -3.13 -2.78 11.62
CA ILE A 181 -2.39 -3.83 10.93
C ILE A 181 -0.95 -3.83 11.47
N PRO A 182 -0.45 -4.96 12.00
CA PRO A 182 0.90 -5.05 12.53
C PRO A 182 1.98 -4.69 11.50
N LEU A 183 2.91 -3.84 11.92
CA LEU A 183 4.01 -3.32 11.12
C LEU A 183 5.35 -3.92 11.54
N VAL A 184 5.99 -4.58 10.59
CA VAL A 184 7.40 -4.95 10.66
C VAL A 184 8.18 -4.03 9.73
N GLY A 185 9.27 -3.42 10.20
CA GLY A 185 9.98 -2.48 9.34
C GLY A 185 11.47 -2.35 9.63
N THR A 186 12.22 -1.97 8.60
CA THR A 186 13.63 -1.58 8.75
C THR A 186 13.70 -0.19 9.38
N GLY A 187 14.35 -0.07 10.53
CA GLY A 187 14.58 1.20 11.20
C GLY A 187 16.04 1.65 11.04
N ASP A 188 16.26 2.64 10.18
CA ASP A 188 17.52 3.40 10.16
C ASP A 188 17.44 4.54 11.20
N THR A 189 18.52 5.27 11.41
CA THR A 189 18.69 6.25 12.49
C THR A 189 17.71 7.42 12.43
N ASN A 190 17.06 7.68 11.30
CA ASN A 190 16.08 8.76 11.10
C ASN A 190 14.62 8.34 11.35
N VAL A 191 14.34 7.05 11.52
CA VAL A 191 12.98 6.52 11.71
C VAL A 191 12.52 6.71 13.16
N ASP A 192 11.22 6.90 13.40
CA ASP A 192 10.64 6.83 14.74
C ASP A 192 10.34 5.36 15.09
N PRO A 193 10.97 4.77 16.11
CA PRO A 193 10.75 3.37 16.46
C PRO A 193 9.35 3.09 17.00
N ASP A 194 8.61 4.11 17.45
CA ASP A 194 7.27 3.93 18.02
C ASP A 194 6.19 3.72 16.94
N GLU A 195 6.50 4.00 15.67
CA GLU A 195 5.59 3.79 14.54
C GLU A 195 5.55 2.33 14.06
N LEU A 196 6.43 1.48 14.57
CA LEU A 196 6.57 0.07 14.19
C LEU A 196 6.38 -0.85 15.39
N ASP A 197 5.58 -1.89 15.23
CA ASP A 197 5.43 -2.94 16.26
C ASP A 197 6.72 -3.78 16.37
N TYR A 198 7.30 -4.13 15.22
CA TYR A 198 8.54 -4.90 15.12
C TYR A 198 9.59 -4.14 14.31
N ILE A 199 10.39 -3.34 15.02
CA ILE A 199 11.53 -2.64 14.43
C ILE A 199 12.73 -3.58 14.24
N ILE A 200 13.30 -3.57 13.03
CA ILE A 200 14.58 -4.21 12.70
C ILE A 200 15.62 -3.10 12.48
N PRO A 201 16.49 -2.78 13.47
CA PRO A 201 17.51 -1.74 13.30
C PRO A 201 18.47 -2.10 12.17
N ALA A 202 18.40 -1.39 11.05
CA ALA A 202 19.14 -1.76 9.84
C ALA A 202 19.25 -0.61 8.85
N ASN A 203 20.33 -0.65 8.06
CA ASN A 203 20.54 0.22 6.90
C ASN A 203 19.50 -0.02 5.80
N ASP A 204 18.82 1.04 5.37
CA ASP A 204 17.84 1.02 4.28
C ASP A 204 18.34 1.64 2.96
N ASP A 205 19.59 2.13 2.92
CA ASP A 205 20.23 2.71 1.73
C ASP A 205 21.04 1.68 0.94
N ALA A 206 21.62 0.68 1.62
CA ALA A 206 22.45 -0.33 0.96
C ALA A 206 21.61 -1.43 0.32
N ILE A 207 21.70 -1.57 -1.01
CA ILE A 207 21.00 -2.63 -1.78
C ILE A 207 21.27 -4.03 -1.21
N ARG A 208 22.51 -4.30 -0.78
CA ARG A 208 22.90 -5.58 -0.17
C ARG A 208 22.21 -5.83 1.16
N SER A 209 22.06 -4.79 2.00
CA SER A 209 21.33 -4.85 3.27
C SER A 209 19.86 -5.16 3.03
N ILE A 210 19.20 -4.37 2.18
CA ILE A 210 17.78 -4.54 1.85
C ILE A 210 17.52 -5.92 1.27
N ARG A 211 18.33 -6.37 0.30
CA ARG A 211 18.18 -7.70 -0.31
C ARG A 211 18.30 -8.82 0.71
N LEU A 212 19.28 -8.74 1.62
CA LEU A 212 19.45 -9.73 2.68
C LEU A 212 18.20 -9.77 3.59
N LEU A 213 17.69 -8.62 4.02
CA LEU A 213 16.52 -8.56 4.89
C LEU A 213 15.25 -9.06 4.16
N CYS A 214 15.03 -8.63 2.92
CA CYS A 214 13.92 -9.11 2.11
C CYS A 214 13.99 -10.63 1.89
N SER A 215 15.18 -11.19 1.63
CA SER A 215 15.32 -12.63 1.44
C SER A 215 15.01 -13.42 2.70
N LEU A 216 15.43 -12.91 3.88
CA LEU A 216 15.16 -13.57 5.15
C LEU A 216 13.67 -13.54 5.51
N VAL A 217 13.01 -12.42 5.27
CA VAL A 217 11.57 -12.27 5.47
C VAL A 217 10.79 -13.15 4.48
N ALA A 218 11.22 -13.23 3.23
CA ALA A 218 10.64 -14.13 2.23
C ALA A 218 10.81 -15.60 2.62
N ASP A 219 11.98 -16.00 3.11
CA ASP A 219 12.21 -17.37 3.60
C ASP A 219 11.33 -17.71 4.80
N ALA A 220 11.18 -16.78 5.77
CA ALA A 220 10.27 -16.96 6.90
C ALA A 220 8.80 -17.10 6.46
N ALA A 221 8.38 -16.34 5.44
CA ALA A 221 7.04 -16.45 4.86
C ALA A 221 6.84 -17.81 4.16
N ILE A 222 7.84 -18.30 3.41
CA ILE A 222 7.78 -19.63 2.77
C ILE A 222 7.72 -20.74 3.82
N GLU A 223 8.55 -20.67 4.87
CA GLU A 223 8.52 -21.61 6.00
C GLU A 223 7.14 -21.62 6.67
N GLY A 224 6.56 -20.44 6.95
CA GLY A 224 5.22 -20.33 7.53
C GLY A 224 4.15 -20.95 6.63
N ALA A 225 4.24 -20.75 5.31
CA ALA A 225 3.34 -21.36 4.35
C ALA A 225 3.46 -22.89 4.30
N GLN A 226 4.68 -23.43 4.39
CA GLN A 226 4.93 -24.86 4.47
C GLN A 226 4.39 -25.45 5.77
N GLN A 227 4.58 -24.78 6.91
CA GLN A 227 4.01 -25.21 8.19
C GLN A 227 2.49 -25.29 8.15
N ARG A 228 1.84 -24.31 7.51
CA ARG A 228 0.39 -24.34 7.29
C ARG A 228 -0.03 -25.55 6.45
N ALA A 229 0.69 -25.83 5.36
CA ALA A 229 0.39 -26.98 4.49
C ALA A 229 0.52 -28.32 5.23
N VAL A 230 1.57 -28.47 6.06
CA VAL A 230 1.76 -29.66 6.91
C VAL A 230 0.64 -29.79 7.94
N ARG A 231 0.25 -28.72 8.63
CA ARG A 231 -0.87 -28.75 9.59
C ARG A 231 -2.19 -29.13 8.92
N ALA A 232 -2.48 -28.54 7.76
CA ALA A 232 -3.67 -28.86 6.97
C ALA A 232 -3.68 -30.32 6.43
N SER A 233 -2.52 -30.97 6.33
CA SER A 233 -2.41 -32.37 5.90
C SER A 233 -2.39 -33.36 7.08
N ALA A 234 -2.12 -32.89 8.30
CA ALA A 234 -2.01 -33.69 9.52
C ALA A 234 -3.29 -33.66 10.37
N GLU A 235 -4.13 -32.64 10.21
CA GLU A 235 -5.50 -32.64 10.74
C GLU A 235 -6.39 -33.43 9.78
N PRO A 236 -6.97 -34.59 10.18
CA PRO A 236 -8.09 -35.14 9.45
C PRO A 236 -9.20 -34.09 9.47
N GLU A 237 -9.92 -33.94 8.35
CA GLU A 237 -11.13 -33.11 8.30
C GLU A 237 -11.95 -33.34 9.58
N PRO A 238 -12.38 -32.29 10.32
CA PRO A 238 -13.41 -32.52 11.30
C PRO A 238 -14.59 -33.11 10.52
N GLU A 239 -14.95 -34.35 10.86
CA GLU A 239 -16.19 -34.95 10.39
C GLU A 239 -17.26 -33.88 10.48
N MET A 240 -17.86 -33.56 9.33
CA MET A 240 -19.07 -32.76 9.31
C MET A 240 -20.08 -33.46 10.22
N MET A 241 -20.15 -33.00 11.47
CA MET A 241 -21.29 -33.28 12.32
C MET A 241 -22.44 -32.60 11.60
N ALA A 242 -23.23 -33.41 10.91
CA ALA A 242 -24.51 -33.02 10.34
C ALA A 242 -25.38 -32.49 11.49
N ALA A 243 -25.27 -31.20 11.74
CA ALA A 243 -26.33 -30.44 12.38
C ALA A 243 -27.33 -30.14 11.26
N GLU A 244 -28.45 -30.85 11.27
CA GLU A 244 -29.61 -30.47 10.48
C GLU A 244 -29.98 -29.03 10.85
N PRO A 245 -30.10 -28.09 9.89
CA PRO A 245 -30.75 -26.84 10.17
C PRO A 245 -32.26 -27.09 10.29
N GLU A 246 -32.80 -26.96 11.51
CA GLU A 246 -34.22 -26.71 11.71
C GLU A 246 -34.57 -25.38 11.02
N TYR A 247 -35.46 -25.45 10.04
CA TYR A 247 -36.02 -24.30 9.34
C TYR A 247 -37.23 -23.76 10.13
N GLU A 248 -37.09 -22.58 10.73
CA GLU A 248 -38.21 -21.68 11.05
C GLU A 248 -37.76 -20.25 10.76
N ASP A 249 -38.15 -19.75 9.57
CA ASP A 249 -38.62 -18.38 9.32
C ASP A 249 -38.75 -18.17 7.80
N ALA A 250 -39.89 -18.63 7.27
CA ALA A 250 -40.32 -18.41 5.90
C ALA A 250 -41.36 -17.26 5.88
N GLU A 251 -40.93 -16.01 6.03
CA GLU A 251 -41.82 -14.85 5.81
C GLU A 251 -41.18 -13.63 5.11
N ALA A 252 -39.98 -13.75 4.51
CA ALA A 252 -39.34 -12.61 3.82
C ALA A 252 -39.08 -12.79 2.31
N SER A 253 -39.59 -13.86 1.68
CA SER A 253 -39.31 -14.16 0.26
C SER A 253 -40.38 -13.71 -0.74
N ASP A 254 -41.60 -13.40 -0.31
CA ASP A 254 -42.70 -13.17 -1.26
C ASP A 254 -42.71 -11.75 -1.87
N GLU A 255 -42.13 -10.75 -1.20
CA GLU A 255 -42.13 -9.36 -1.68
C GLU A 255 -41.05 -9.11 -2.75
N LEU A 256 -39.90 -9.79 -2.65
CA LEU A 256 -38.79 -9.65 -3.60
C LEU A 256 -39.03 -10.42 -4.92
N VAL A 257 -39.75 -11.55 -4.83
CA VAL A 257 -40.12 -12.35 -6.01
C VAL A 257 -41.25 -11.68 -6.81
N ALA A 258 -42.16 -10.95 -6.14
CA ALA A 258 -43.18 -10.15 -6.81
C ALA A 258 -42.59 -8.95 -7.58
N ALA A 259 -41.52 -8.33 -7.06
CA ALA A 259 -40.85 -7.21 -7.74
C ALA A 259 -40.11 -7.65 -9.03
N LEU A 260 -39.53 -8.85 -9.05
CA LEU A 260 -38.83 -9.38 -10.23
C LEU A 260 -39.79 -9.83 -11.36
N ALA A 261 -41.01 -10.26 -11.02
CA ALA A 261 -42.01 -10.67 -12.00
C ALA A 261 -42.69 -9.49 -12.72
N GLY A 262 -42.52 -8.26 -12.24
CA GLY A 262 -43.19 -7.05 -12.72
C GLY A 262 -42.63 -6.40 -13.98
N GLY A 263 -41.56 -6.92 -14.59
CA GLY A 263 -41.14 -6.52 -15.95
C GLY A 263 -40.79 -5.03 -16.14
N ALA A 264 -40.20 -4.37 -15.14
CA ALA A 264 -39.65 -3.03 -15.31
C ALA A 264 -38.21 -3.13 -15.85
N ALA A 265 -38.03 -2.76 -17.11
CA ALA A 265 -36.71 -2.61 -17.73
C ALA A 265 -35.92 -1.50 -17.03
N LEU A 266 -34.84 -1.86 -16.35
CA LEU A 266 -33.82 -0.91 -15.90
C LEU A 266 -32.94 -0.54 -17.10
N THR A 267 -33.41 0.42 -17.90
CA THR A 267 -32.53 1.20 -18.78
C THR A 267 -31.71 2.12 -17.90
N PHE A 268 -30.42 1.84 -17.79
CA PHE A 268 -29.45 2.71 -17.13
C PHE A 268 -28.90 3.68 -18.18
N GLU A 269 -29.41 4.92 -18.19
CA GLU A 269 -28.74 6.04 -18.84
C GLU A 269 -27.64 6.54 -17.90
N PRO A 270 -26.39 6.70 -18.36
CA PRO A 270 -25.35 7.29 -17.54
C PRO A 270 -25.59 8.80 -17.41
N ASP A 271 -25.84 9.27 -16.19
CA ASP A 271 -25.81 10.70 -15.86
C ASP A 271 -24.39 11.23 -16.06
N VAL A 272 -24.24 12.15 -17.01
CA VAL A 272 -22.94 12.69 -17.47
C VAL A 272 -22.44 13.83 -16.56
N ASP A 273 -23.24 14.24 -15.58
CA ASP A 273 -23.00 15.47 -14.82
C ASP A 273 -22.21 15.28 -13.51
N GLU A 274 -21.98 14.05 -13.04
CA GLU A 274 -21.26 13.80 -11.76
C GLU A 274 -19.74 13.55 -11.92
N ASP A 275 -19.25 13.30 -13.13
CA ASP A 275 -17.84 12.91 -13.36
C ASP A 275 -16.89 14.10 -13.65
N GLU A 276 -17.40 15.31 -13.89
CA GLU A 276 -16.56 16.49 -14.18
C GLU A 276 -15.88 17.08 -12.93
N ASP A 277 -16.43 16.86 -11.73
CA ASP A 277 -15.89 17.39 -10.48
C ASP A 277 -14.71 16.55 -9.92
N LEU A 278 -14.37 15.43 -10.57
CA LEU A 278 -13.35 14.48 -10.11
C LEU A 278 -12.02 14.54 -10.90
N LEU A 279 -11.92 15.40 -11.91
CA LEU A 279 -10.69 15.63 -12.66
C LEU A 279 -9.79 16.66 -11.95
N PRO A 280 -8.46 16.41 -11.84
CA PRO A 280 -7.54 17.36 -11.23
C PRO A 280 -7.37 18.59 -12.15
N GLY A 281 -8.14 19.65 -11.88
CA GLY A 281 -8.10 20.94 -12.58
C GLY A 281 -9.41 21.75 -12.53
N ALA A 282 -10.56 21.07 -12.46
CA ALA A 282 -11.89 21.71 -12.56
C ALA A 282 -12.19 22.71 -11.42
N ARG A 283 -11.66 22.46 -10.22
CA ARG A 283 -11.79 23.36 -9.07
C ARG A 283 -11.01 24.67 -9.24
N ALA A 284 -9.85 24.63 -9.91
CA ALA A 284 -9.03 25.82 -10.16
C ALA A 284 -9.64 26.72 -11.24
N GLU A 285 -10.30 26.13 -12.23
CA GLU A 285 -11.00 26.88 -13.29
C GLU A 285 -12.30 27.52 -12.78
N ARG A 286 -13.05 26.85 -11.88
CA ARG A 286 -14.21 27.46 -11.21
C ARG A 286 -13.81 28.58 -10.24
N GLU A 287 -12.71 28.44 -9.49
CA GLU A 287 -12.20 29.52 -8.63
C GLU A 287 -11.68 30.72 -9.44
N ALA A 288 -11.04 30.49 -10.59
CA ALA A 288 -10.62 31.56 -11.50
C ALA A 288 -11.80 32.27 -12.18
N ALA A 289 -12.84 31.54 -12.57
CA ALA A 289 -14.07 32.10 -13.15
C ALA A 289 -14.89 32.90 -12.11
N ALA A 290 -14.95 32.42 -10.86
CA ALA A 290 -15.59 33.14 -9.75
C ALA A 290 -14.82 34.42 -9.37
N ALA A 291 -13.49 34.41 -9.45
CA ALA A 291 -12.66 35.59 -9.25
C ALA A 291 -12.80 36.63 -10.38
N ALA A 292 -12.99 36.19 -11.63
CA ALA A 292 -13.23 37.09 -12.77
C ALA A 292 -14.63 37.74 -12.73
N ALA A 293 -15.63 37.04 -12.19
CA ALA A 293 -16.99 37.56 -12.02
C ALA A 293 -17.14 38.53 -10.82
N ALA A 294 -16.14 38.60 -9.93
CA ALA A 294 -16.15 39.44 -8.73
C ALA A 294 -15.28 40.72 -8.86
N THR A 295 -15.12 41.25 -10.08
CA THR A 295 -14.52 42.58 -10.27
C THR A 295 -15.63 43.63 -10.04
N PRO A 296 -15.52 44.54 -9.06
CA PRO A 296 -16.51 45.60 -8.90
C PRO A 296 -16.41 46.55 -10.10
N ALA A 297 -17.56 46.88 -10.70
CA ALA A 297 -17.65 48.01 -11.61
C ALA A 297 -17.24 49.28 -10.84
N GLU A 298 -16.21 49.97 -11.33
CA GLU A 298 -15.85 51.32 -10.90
C GLU A 298 -17.08 52.23 -11.08
N ALA A 299 -17.57 52.75 -9.97
CA ALA A 299 -18.56 53.82 -9.98
C ALA A 299 -17.86 55.12 -10.43
N GLU A 300 -18.32 55.68 -11.55
CA GLU A 300 -17.99 57.04 -11.96
C GLU A 300 -18.35 58.02 -10.82
N ALA A 301 -17.35 58.75 -10.33
CA ALA A 301 -17.54 59.83 -9.38
C ALA A 301 -18.26 61.01 -10.04
N THR A 302 -19.38 61.43 -9.46
CA THR A 302 -20.07 62.67 -9.82
C THR A 302 -19.34 63.90 -9.23
N PRO A 303 -19.37 65.07 -9.89
CA PRO A 303 -18.52 66.23 -9.55
C PRO A 303 -18.86 66.98 -8.25
N ASP A 304 -19.73 66.44 -7.38
CA ASP A 304 -20.21 67.14 -6.18
C ASP A 304 -19.48 66.75 -4.87
N ASP A 305 -18.64 65.71 -4.88
CA ASP A 305 -17.97 65.22 -3.65
C ASP A 305 -16.60 65.86 -3.35
N ILE A 306 -16.09 66.76 -4.21
CA ILE A 306 -14.77 67.41 -3.99
C ILE A 306 -14.88 68.69 -3.14
N ALA A 307 -16.09 69.18 -2.81
CA ALA A 307 -16.26 70.45 -2.09
C ALA A 307 -16.32 70.34 -0.55
N ALA A 308 -16.26 69.14 0.03
CA ALA A 308 -16.43 68.95 1.48
C ALA A 308 -15.14 68.71 2.28
N GLU A 309 -13.96 68.67 1.64
CA GLU A 309 -12.68 68.38 2.31
C GLU A 309 -11.70 69.58 2.33
N LEU A 310 -12.22 70.82 2.23
CA LEU A 310 -11.43 72.05 2.38
C LEU A 310 -12.15 73.15 3.20
N ALA A 311 -12.88 72.76 4.25
CA ALA A 311 -13.39 73.69 5.28
C ALA A 311 -12.97 73.25 6.69
#